data_AF-A0A1T4Z173-F1
#
_entry.id   AF-A0A1T4Z173-F1
#
_cell.length_a   1.000
_cell.length_b   1.000
_cell.length_c   1.000
_cell.angle_alpha   90.00
_cell.angle_beta   90.00
_cell.angle_gamma   90.00
#
_symmetry.space_group_name_H-M   'P 1'
#
loop_
_entity.id
_entity.type
_entity.pdbx_description
1 polymer ?
#
loop_
_entity_poly.entity_id
_entity_poly.type
_entity_poly.pdbx_seq_one_letter_code
_entity_poly.pdbx_strand_id
1 'polypeptide(L)'
;MSRAMSLHYLQRGHRAVLRAVHGVEEYDARRPLTPTGTNLLGLVKHLAIVELEYVASCAGFRSDLGTPWESTTEEEDDSDLWLAADESAQAVIDLYVAVGEHTARACAELPEDSPAKVPWWSEPDTTFDHLLVHLVSETAQHAGHLEILREGLDGQGDSWDESRSERDAAWWAALNERITAAAEPFRDAGSVVTAPADSF
;
A
#
# COMPACT_ATOMS: atom_id res chain seq x y z
N MET A 1 -8.65 18.78 -4.42
CA MET A 1 -7.37 18.69 -3.67
C MET A 1 -6.29 19.21 -4.58
N SER A 2 -5.38 20.10 -4.13
CA SER A 2 -4.32 20.59 -5.02
C SER A 2 -3.31 19.48 -5.30
N ARG A 3 -2.74 19.44 -6.52
CA ARG A 3 -1.73 18.44 -6.91
C ARG A 3 -0.57 18.33 -5.93
N ALA A 4 -0.09 19.46 -5.43
CA ALA A 4 0.96 19.50 -4.41
C ALA A 4 0.56 18.76 -3.12
N MET A 5 -0.72 18.84 -2.73
CA MET A 5 -1.23 18.12 -1.57
C MET A 5 -1.36 16.62 -1.86
N SER A 6 -1.83 16.22 -3.05
CA SER A 6 -1.84 14.81 -3.47
C SER A 6 -0.45 14.20 -3.46
N LEU A 7 0.53 14.88 -4.08
CA LEU A 7 1.91 14.42 -4.09
C LEU A 7 2.49 14.31 -2.67
N HIS A 8 2.20 15.27 -1.79
CA HIS A 8 2.64 15.23 -0.39
C HIS A 8 2.14 13.96 0.33
N TYR A 9 0.84 13.65 0.21
CA TYR A 9 0.26 12.48 0.87
C TYR A 9 0.69 11.16 0.20
N LEU A 10 0.89 11.15 -1.12
CA LEU A 10 1.43 9.97 -1.81
C LEU A 10 2.84 9.64 -1.32
N GLN A 11 3.73 10.64 -1.29
CA GLN A 11 5.08 10.48 -0.75
C GLN A 11 5.09 10.11 0.74
N ARG A 12 4.08 10.57 1.50
CA ARG A 12 3.88 10.15 2.89
C ARG A 12 3.61 8.63 2.94
N GLY A 13 2.70 8.13 2.11
CA GLY A 13 2.42 6.71 1.94
C GLY A 13 3.65 5.90 1.54
N HIS A 14 4.40 6.35 0.53
CA HIS A 14 5.65 5.71 0.10
C HIS A 14 6.63 5.49 1.25
N ARG A 15 6.82 6.50 2.09
CA ARG A 15 7.70 6.38 3.26
C ARG A 15 7.17 5.40 4.30
N ALA A 16 5.86 5.28 4.50
CA ALA A 16 5.30 4.28 5.40
C ALA A 16 5.56 2.86 4.90
N VAL A 17 5.33 2.62 3.61
CA VAL A 17 5.56 1.33 2.94
C VAL A 17 7.03 0.90 3.10
N LEU A 18 7.96 1.80 2.80
CA LEU A 18 9.41 1.53 2.95
C LEU A 18 9.81 1.27 4.41
N ARG A 19 9.23 1.99 5.37
CA ARG A 19 9.50 1.74 6.80
C ARG A 19 8.97 0.39 7.26
N ALA A 20 7.78 -0.02 6.80
CA ALA A 20 7.18 -1.27 7.20
C ALA A 20 8.04 -2.50 6.84
N VAL A 21 8.76 -2.42 5.71
CA VAL A 21 9.66 -3.50 5.25
C VAL A 21 11.10 -3.34 5.74
N HIS A 22 11.46 -2.20 6.31
CA HIS A 22 12.83 -1.94 6.74
C HIS A 22 13.26 -2.88 7.88
N GLY A 23 14.40 -3.55 7.68
CA GLY A 23 14.98 -4.46 8.68
C GLY A 23 14.21 -5.77 8.89
N VAL A 24 13.25 -6.12 8.02
CA VAL A 24 12.60 -7.43 8.03
C VAL A 24 13.51 -8.45 7.34
N GLU A 25 13.63 -9.63 7.93
CA GLU A 25 14.30 -10.76 7.28
C GLU A 25 13.57 -11.14 5.99
N GLU A 26 14.30 -11.36 4.90
CA GLU A 26 13.70 -11.51 3.58
C GLU A 26 12.70 -12.68 3.48
N TYR A 27 12.94 -13.78 4.21
CA TYR A 27 12.00 -14.89 4.31
C TYR A 27 10.64 -14.44 4.86
N ASP A 28 10.64 -13.67 5.96
CA ASP A 28 9.41 -13.16 6.57
C ASP A 28 8.73 -12.09 5.70
N ALA A 29 9.51 -11.33 4.93
CA ALA A 29 8.99 -10.34 4.00
C ALA A 29 8.30 -10.97 2.77
N ARG A 30 8.69 -12.19 2.38
CA ARG A 30 8.15 -12.93 1.22
C ARG A 30 7.02 -13.89 1.55
N ARG A 31 7.04 -14.53 2.72
CA ARG A 31 6.07 -15.58 3.04
C ARG A 31 4.68 -14.99 3.32
N PRO A 32 3.61 -15.77 3.13
CA PRO A 32 2.28 -15.39 3.60
C PRO A 32 2.23 -15.04 5.10
N LEU A 33 1.55 -13.94 5.40
CA LEU A 33 1.23 -13.48 6.76
C LEU A 33 -0.28 -13.50 7.04
N THR A 34 -1.09 -13.81 6.02
CA THR A 34 -2.54 -13.99 6.12
C THR A 34 -2.99 -15.30 5.44
N PRO A 35 -4.20 -15.81 5.73
CA PRO A 35 -4.76 -16.98 5.04
C PRO A 35 -4.93 -16.80 3.52
N THR A 36 -4.95 -15.57 3.03
CA THR A 36 -5.11 -15.23 1.60
C THR A 36 -3.78 -14.98 0.89
N GLY A 37 -2.64 -15.27 1.52
CA GLY A 37 -1.33 -15.16 0.87
C GLY A 37 -0.65 -13.79 0.96
N THR A 38 -1.30 -12.79 1.56
CA THR A 38 -0.74 -11.43 1.66
C THR A 38 0.59 -11.43 2.40
N ASN A 39 1.59 -10.81 1.80
CA ASN A 39 2.97 -10.72 2.30
C ASN A 39 3.53 -9.30 2.05
N LEU A 40 4.65 -8.97 2.69
CA LEU A 40 5.14 -7.58 2.70
C LEU A 40 5.69 -7.16 1.33
N LEU A 41 6.60 -7.95 0.74
CA LEU A 41 7.24 -7.58 -0.54
C LEU A 41 6.27 -7.62 -1.71
N GLY A 42 5.26 -8.50 -1.66
CA GLY A 42 4.17 -8.53 -2.62
C GLY A 42 3.37 -7.23 -2.65
N LEU A 43 3.05 -6.65 -1.49
CA LEU A 43 2.38 -5.35 -1.44
C LEU A 43 3.28 -4.21 -1.96
N VAL A 44 4.59 -4.25 -1.72
CA VAL A 44 5.51 -3.26 -2.31
C VAL A 44 5.57 -3.38 -3.84
N LYS A 45 5.63 -4.60 -4.35
CA LYS A 45 5.63 -4.90 -5.80
C LYS A 45 4.34 -4.40 -6.46
N HIS A 46 3.19 -4.78 -5.90
CA HIS A 46 1.88 -4.32 -6.36
C HIS A 46 1.80 -2.79 -6.43
N LEU A 47 2.19 -2.09 -5.36
CA LEU A 47 2.17 -0.63 -5.33
C LEU A 47 3.08 0.01 -6.39
N ALA A 48 4.26 -0.57 -6.64
CA ALA A 48 5.17 -0.10 -7.69
C ALA A 48 4.56 -0.28 -9.09
N ILE A 49 3.90 -1.42 -9.34
CA ILE A 49 3.23 -1.74 -10.61
C ILE A 49 2.08 -0.79 -10.86
N VAL A 50 1.16 -0.71 -9.91
CA VAL A 50 -0.05 0.11 -10.01
C VAL A 50 0.34 1.55 -10.26
N GLU A 51 1.23 2.12 -9.44
CA GLU A 51 1.61 3.52 -9.63
C GLU A 51 2.29 3.77 -10.97
N LEU A 52 3.19 2.89 -11.41
CA LEU A 52 3.83 3.01 -12.72
C LEU A 52 2.81 2.90 -13.87
N GLU A 53 1.88 1.96 -13.81
CA GLU A 53 0.85 1.77 -14.83
C GLU A 53 -0.05 3.01 -14.96
N TYR A 54 -0.53 3.53 -13.83
CA TYR A 54 -1.39 4.71 -13.82
C TYR A 54 -0.66 5.96 -14.36
N VAL A 55 0.60 6.16 -14.00
CA VAL A 55 1.36 7.34 -14.45
C VAL A 55 1.87 7.19 -15.88
N ALA A 56 2.49 6.05 -16.23
CA ALA A 56 3.11 5.86 -17.52
C ALA A 56 2.11 5.50 -18.62
N SER A 57 1.24 4.53 -18.35
CA SER A 57 0.28 4.02 -19.34
C SER A 57 -1.00 4.84 -19.36
N CYS A 58 -1.64 5.06 -18.21
CA CYS A 58 -2.95 5.73 -18.18
C CYS A 58 -2.85 7.25 -18.38
N ALA A 59 -1.86 7.92 -17.78
CA ALA A 59 -1.62 9.36 -17.99
C ALA A 59 -0.71 9.65 -19.20
N GLY A 60 -0.12 8.63 -19.81
CA GLY A 60 0.75 8.78 -20.99
C GLY A 60 2.09 9.46 -20.71
N PHE A 61 2.58 9.46 -19.46
CA PHE A 61 3.85 10.06 -19.10
C PHE A 61 4.99 9.05 -19.26
N ARG A 62 5.75 9.14 -20.37
CA ARG A 62 6.76 8.14 -20.75
C ARG A 62 7.71 7.79 -19.60
N SER A 63 7.80 6.50 -19.28
CA SER A 63 8.79 5.93 -18.37
C SER A 63 9.89 5.18 -19.12
N ASP A 64 11.09 5.22 -18.57
CA ASP A 64 12.25 4.37 -18.92
C ASP A 64 12.51 3.28 -17.88
N LEU A 65 11.70 3.25 -16.81
CA LEU A 65 11.72 2.19 -15.82
C LEU A 65 11.15 0.93 -16.48
N GLY A 66 11.98 -0.10 -16.61
CA GLY A 66 11.48 -1.43 -16.95
C GLY A 66 10.71 -2.02 -15.78
N THR A 67 9.69 -2.83 -16.05
CA THR A 67 9.14 -3.71 -15.02
C THR A 67 9.93 -5.02 -15.03
N PRO A 68 10.54 -5.44 -13.91
CA PRO A 68 11.36 -6.67 -13.84
C PRO A 68 10.65 -7.94 -14.29
N TRP A 69 9.31 -7.93 -14.36
CA TRP A 69 8.45 -9.09 -14.62
C TRP A 69 7.58 -8.92 -15.88
N GLU A 70 7.97 -8.05 -16.83
CA GLU A 70 7.42 -8.03 -18.20
C GLU A 70 7.51 -9.42 -18.92
N SER A 71 8.22 -10.39 -18.31
CA SER A 71 8.31 -11.79 -18.72
C SER A 71 7.34 -12.74 -18.02
N THR A 72 6.60 -12.31 -17.00
CA THR A 72 5.59 -13.15 -16.35
C THR A 72 4.38 -13.17 -17.26
N THR A 73 4.20 -14.30 -17.94
CA THR A 73 3.04 -14.56 -18.77
C THR A 73 1.77 -14.27 -17.97
N GLU A 74 0.75 -13.69 -18.62
CA GLU A 74 -0.63 -13.45 -18.10
C GLU A 74 -1.33 -14.71 -17.52
N GLU A 75 -0.62 -15.83 -17.35
CA GLU A 75 -1.12 -17.14 -16.96
C GLU A 75 -1.14 -17.36 -15.43
N GLU A 76 -0.54 -16.48 -14.63
CA GLU A 76 -0.58 -16.55 -13.16
C GLU A 76 -1.35 -15.34 -12.58
N ASP A 77 -2.61 -15.58 -12.19
CA ASP A 77 -3.41 -14.63 -11.40
C ASP A 77 -2.59 -14.12 -10.20
N ASP A 78 -2.67 -12.81 -9.90
CA ASP A 78 -2.05 -12.16 -8.74
C ASP A 78 -0.50 -12.20 -8.68
N SER A 79 0.19 -12.36 -9.82
CA SER A 79 1.67 -12.40 -9.89
C SER A 79 2.38 -11.13 -9.40
N ASP A 80 1.66 -10.01 -9.30
CA ASP A 80 2.11 -8.75 -8.72
C ASP A 80 2.07 -8.72 -7.18
N LEU A 81 1.36 -9.65 -6.55
CA LEU A 81 1.13 -9.73 -5.11
C LEU A 81 2.12 -10.64 -4.36
N TRP A 82 3.15 -11.15 -5.04
CA TRP A 82 4.23 -11.94 -4.45
C TRP A 82 5.50 -11.90 -5.31
N LEU A 83 6.61 -12.39 -4.72
CA LEU A 83 7.89 -12.49 -5.41
C LEU A 83 8.30 -13.95 -5.61
N ALA A 84 8.64 -14.30 -6.84
CA ALA A 84 9.31 -15.56 -7.17
C ALA A 84 10.71 -15.64 -6.56
N ALA A 85 11.24 -16.86 -6.45
CA ALA A 85 12.51 -17.12 -5.77
C ALA A 85 13.72 -16.45 -6.45
N ASP A 86 13.63 -16.19 -7.75
CA ASP A 86 14.65 -15.53 -8.58
C ASP A 86 14.45 -14.01 -8.70
N GLU A 87 13.31 -13.47 -8.28
CA GLU A 87 13.11 -12.02 -8.19
C GLU A 87 13.90 -11.43 -7.02
N SER A 88 14.55 -10.29 -7.23
CA SER A 88 15.33 -9.61 -6.18
C SER A 88 14.45 -8.70 -5.34
N ALA A 89 14.41 -8.92 -4.02
CA ALA A 89 13.73 -8.04 -3.07
C ALA A 89 14.22 -6.59 -3.19
N GLN A 90 15.54 -6.40 -3.27
CA GLN A 90 16.13 -5.06 -3.40
C GLN A 90 15.72 -4.38 -4.71
N ALA A 91 15.63 -5.12 -5.82
CA ALA A 91 15.20 -4.55 -7.09
C ALA A 91 13.74 -4.06 -7.05
N VAL A 92 12.87 -4.77 -6.32
CA VAL A 92 11.48 -4.33 -6.08
C VAL A 92 11.45 -3.05 -5.24
N ILE A 93 12.25 -2.96 -4.18
CA ILE A 93 12.37 -1.73 -3.37
C ILE A 93 12.88 -0.56 -4.21
N ASP A 94 13.94 -0.78 -4.99
CA ASP A 94 14.55 0.25 -5.83
C ASP A 94 13.57 0.74 -6.90
N LEU A 95 12.81 -0.16 -7.51
CA LEU A 95 11.75 0.19 -8.46
C LEU A 95 10.66 1.03 -7.78
N TYR A 96 10.19 0.62 -6.58
CA TYR A 96 9.17 1.37 -5.87
C TYR A 96 9.61 2.83 -5.58
N VAL A 97 10.86 3.02 -5.19
CA VAL A 97 11.46 4.36 -5.02
C VAL A 97 11.51 5.12 -6.35
N ALA A 98 11.99 4.49 -7.41
CA ALA A 98 12.12 5.11 -8.73
C ALA A 98 10.75 5.50 -9.33
N VAL A 99 9.71 4.71 -9.08
CA VAL A 99 8.33 5.01 -9.48
C VAL A 99 7.82 6.26 -8.76
N GLY A 100 8.06 6.39 -7.45
CA GLY A 100 7.69 7.62 -6.72
C GLY A 100 8.41 8.88 -7.26
N GLU A 101 9.67 8.76 -7.68
CA GLU A 101 10.39 9.85 -8.35
C GLU A 101 9.83 10.15 -9.75
N HIS A 102 9.44 9.12 -10.49
CA HIS A 102 8.78 9.25 -11.79
C HIS A 102 7.44 9.98 -11.66
N THR A 103 6.62 9.64 -10.66
CA THR A 103 5.36 10.33 -10.35
C THR A 103 5.57 11.79 -9.97
N ALA A 104 6.64 12.09 -9.20
CA ALA A 104 6.99 13.47 -8.87
C ALA A 104 7.37 14.29 -10.12
N ARG A 105 8.08 13.69 -11.09
CA ARG A 105 8.35 14.33 -12.40
C ARG A 105 7.06 14.57 -13.18
N ALA A 106 6.18 13.57 -13.25
CA ALA A 106 4.88 13.71 -13.91
C ALA A 106 4.07 14.87 -13.32
N CYS A 107 4.06 15.00 -11.98
CA CYS A 107 3.40 16.10 -11.29
C CYS A 107 3.94 17.49 -11.66
N ALA A 108 5.24 17.59 -11.94
CA ALA A 108 5.90 18.84 -12.29
C ALA A 108 5.75 19.21 -13.77
N GLU A 109 5.64 18.22 -14.66
CA GLU A 109 5.69 18.42 -16.11
C GLU A 109 4.31 18.40 -16.79
N LEU A 110 3.37 17.60 -16.29
CA LEU A 110 2.03 17.53 -16.85
C LEU A 110 1.22 18.79 -16.49
N PRO A 111 0.45 19.38 -17.42
CA PRO A 111 -0.53 20.42 -17.10
C PRO A 111 -1.57 19.99 -16.04
N GLU A 112 -2.18 20.96 -15.37
CA GLU A 112 -3.42 20.72 -14.60
C GLU A 112 -4.50 20.14 -15.52
N ASP A 113 -5.31 19.22 -15.00
CA ASP A 113 -6.37 18.54 -15.76
C ASP A 113 -5.90 17.76 -17.01
N SER A 114 -4.61 17.38 -17.07
CA SER A 114 -4.09 16.53 -18.15
C SER A 114 -4.97 15.29 -18.31
N PRO A 115 -5.47 15.00 -19.52
CA PRO A 115 -6.36 13.87 -19.75
C PRO A 115 -5.62 12.56 -19.50
N ALA A 116 -6.32 11.60 -18.90
CA ALA A 116 -5.84 10.25 -18.66
C ALA A 116 -6.94 9.24 -19.00
N LYS A 117 -6.55 7.98 -19.24
CA LYS A 117 -7.50 6.92 -19.57
C LYS A 117 -7.19 5.63 -18.82
N VAL A 118 -8.19 5.09 -18.13
CA VAL A 118 -8.10 3.85 -17.34
C VAL A 118 -9.11 2.83 -17.90
N PRO A 119 -8.70 1.92 -18.80
CA PRO A 119 -9.62 1.05 -19.54
C PRO A 119 -10.52 0.15 -18.70
N TRP A 120 -10.09 -0.20 -17.48
CA TRP A 120 -10.82 -1.08 -16.56
C TRP A 120 -11.76 -0.35 -15.61
N TRP A 121 -11.78 0.99 -15.61
CA TRP A 121 -12.75 1.76 -14.83
C TRP A 121 -14.12 1.81 -15.52
N SER A 122 -15.19 1.91 -14.73
CA SER A 122 -16.55 2.08 -15.26
C SER A 122 -16.70 3.36 -16.09
N GLU A 123 -15.97 4.41 -15.72
CA GLU A 123 -15.77 5.64 -16.49
C GLU A 123 -14.29 5.75 -16.88
N PRO A 124 -13.91 5.31 -18.10
CA PRO A 124 -12.50 5.20 -18.47
C PRO A 124 -11.77 6.53 -18.65
N ASP A 125 -12.47 7.57 -19.11
CA ASP A 125 -11.87 8.87 -19.39
C ASP A 125 -11.81 9.70 -18.10
N THR A 126 -10.62 10.21 -17.77
CA THR A 126 -10.39 10.92 -16.51
C THR A 126 -9.24 11.93 -16.62
N THR A 127 -8.72 12.40 -15.50
CA THR A 127 -7.56 13.30 -15.45
C THR A 127 -6.43 12.73 -14.59
N PHE A 128 -5.21 13.16 -14.85
CA PHE A 128 -4.05 12.80 -14.06
C PHE A 128 -4.22 13.16 -12.56
N ASP A 129 -4.87 14.28 -12.25
CA ASP A 129 -5.14 14.65 -10.86
C ASP A 129 -6.12 13.70 -10.16
N HIS A 130 -7.08 13.12 -10.89
CA HIS A 130 -7.92 12.07 -10.35
C HIS A 130 -7.11 10.79 -10.10
N LEU A 131 -6.18 10.43 -11.00
CA LEU A 131 -5.29 9.30 -10.78
C LEU A 131 -4.41 9.48 -9.54
N LEU A 132 -3.90 10.69 -9.29
CA LEU A 132 -3.13 10.97 -8.08
C LEU A 132 -3.95 10.76 -6.80
N VAL A 133 -5.24 11.13 -6.80
CA VAL A 133 -6.13 10.87 -5.64
C VAL A 133 -6.36 9.37 -5.47
N HIS A 134 -6.54 8.64 -6.56
CA HIS A 134 -6.64 7.19 -6.54
C HIS A 134 -5.38 6.55 -5.94
N LEU A 135 -4.18 6.94 -6.43
CA LEU A 135 -2.90 6.41 -5.95
C LEU A 135 -2.62 6.74 -4.48
N VAL A 136 -3.01 7.92 -4.00
CA VAL A 136 -2.96 8.25 -2.57
C VAL A 136 -3.82 7.29 -1.75
N SER A 137 -5.03 7.01 -2.23
CA SER A 137 -5.98 6.15 -1.53
C SER A 137 -5.51 4.70 -1.50
N GLU A 138 -5.03 4.20 -2.64
CA GLU A 138 -4.44 2.88 -2.76
C GLU A 138 -3.23 2.75 -1.80
N THR A 139 -2.22 3.61 -1.97
CA THR A 139 -0.99 3.54 -1.18
C THR A 139 -1.26 3.65 0.33
N ALA A 140 -2.22 4.48 0.75
CA ALA A 140 -2.59 4.59 2.15
C ALA A 140 -3.25 3.32 2.69
N GLN A 141 -4.13 2.68 1.92
CA GLN A 141 -4.77 1.41 2.27
C GLN A 141 -3.71 0.32 2.50
N HIS A 142 -2.80 0.15 1.54
CA HIS A 142 -1.76 -0.88 1.62
C HIS A 142 -0.64 -0.57 2.60
N ALA A 143 -0.32 0.70 2.85
CA ALA A 143 0.55 1.07 3.96
C ALA A 143 -0.03 0.60 5.31
N GLY A 144 -1.34 0.75 5.52
CA GLY A 144 -2.01 0.23 6.71
C GLY A 144 -1.96 -1.30 6.81
N HIS A 145 -2.15 -2.01 5.69
CA HIS A 145 -1.99 -3.46 5.65
C HIS A 145 -0.55 -3.88 6.01
N LEU A 146 0.46 -3.23 5.44
CA LEU A 146 1.86 -3.51 5.74
C LEU A 146 2.18 -3.28 7.22
N GLU A 147 1.68 -2.20 7.82
CA GLU A 147 1.91 -1.90 9.24
C GLU A 147 1.28 -2.94 10.17
N ILE A 148 0.07 -3.44 9.91
CA ILE A 148 -0.55 -4.47 10.75
C ILE A 148 0.11 -5.84 10.56
N LEU A 149 0.57 -6.17 9.34
CA LEU A 149 1.33 -7.38 9.07
C LEU A 149 2.68 -7.35 9.79
N ARG A 150 3.34 -6.18 9.81
CA ARG A 150 4.58 -5.98 10.56
C ARG A 150 4.33 -6.11 12.06
N GLU A 151 3.24 -5.54 12.58
CA GLU A 151 2.89 -5.63 14.01
C GLU A 151 2.72 -7.09 14.42
N GLY A 152 2.02 -7.89 13.60
CA GLY A 152 1.86 -9.32 13.85
C GLY A 152 3.14 -10.14 13.73
N LEU A 153 4.15 -9.66 12.99
CA LEU A 153 5.39 -10.38 12.74
C LEU A 153 6.39 -10.24 13.90
N ASP A 154 6.69 -9.01 14.31
CA ASP A 154 7.73 -8.72 15.30
C ASP A 154 7.33 -7.65 16.33
N GLY A 155 6.05 -7.24 16.35
CA GLY A 155 5.54 -6.21 17.23
C GLY A 155 5.91 -4.79 16.81
N GLN A 156 6.68 -4.60 15.73
CA GLN A 156 6.93 -3.28 15.14
C GLN A 156 5.76 -2.90 14.24
N GLY A 157 5.37 -1.64 14.21
CA GLY A 157 4.23 -1.21 13.40
C GLY A 157 3.80 0.20 13.78
N ASP A 158 2.96 0.81 12.96
CA ASP A 158 2.42 2.17 13.19
C ASP A 158 3.55 3.21 13.36
N SER A 159 4.29 3.41 12.28
CA SER A 159 5.48 4.27 12.23
C SER A 159 5.19 5.77 12.35
N TRP A 160 3.92 6.12 12.57
CA TRP A 160 3.42 7.48 12.65
C TRP A 160 3.14 7.94 14.08
N ASP A 161 3.06 7.01 15.04
CA ASP A 161 2.81 7.31 16.45
C ASP A 161 4.06 7.03 17.29
N GLU A 162 4.93 8.03 17.44
CA GLU A 162 6.09 7.97 18.35
C GLU A 162 5.67 7.58 19.78
N SER A 163 4.43 7.90 20.20
CA SER A 163 3.92 7.55 21.53
C SER A 163 3.72 6.05 21.74
N ARG A 164 3.69 5.23 20.68
CA ARG A 164 3.69 3.77 20.80
C ARG A 164 5.02 3.24 21.26
N SER A 165 6.12 3.83 20.77
CA SER A 165 7.48 3.44 21.15
C SER A 165 7.81 3.76 22.62
N GLU A 166 7.05 4.68 23.23
CA GLU A 166 7.17 5.06 24.64
C GLU A 166 6.43 4.11 25.61
N ARG A 167 5.58 3.21 25.09
CA ARG A 167 4.75 2.30 25.90
C ARG A 167 5.42 0.94 26.04
N ASP A 168 5.58 0.49 27.27
CA ASP A 168 6.14 -0.83 27.56
C ASP A 168 5.10 -1.96 27.41
N ALA A 169 5.58 -3.20 27.48
CA ALA A 169 4.72 -4.39 27.36
C ALA A 169 3.63 -4.46 28.44
N ALA A 170 3.87 -3.92 29.64
CA ALA A 170 2.90 -3.93 30.72
C ALA A 170 1.74 -2.97 30.44
N TRP A 171 2.05 -1.80 29.88
CA TRP A 171 1.06 -0.85 29.42
C TRP A 171 0.15 -1.46 28.35
N TRP A 172 0.75 -2.13 27.35
CA TRP A 172 -0.01 -2.79 26.28
C TRP A 172 -0.90 -3.92 26.80
N ALA A 173 -0.39 -4.74 27.72
CA ALA A 173 -1.18 -5.79 28.36
C ALA A 173 -2.39 -5.21 29.12
N ALA A 174 -2.18 -4.15 29.89
CA ALA A 174 -3.25 -3.48 30.63
C ALA A 174 -4.31 -2.85 29.71
N LEU A 175 -3.88 -2.22 28.60
CA LEU A 175 -4.82 -1.71 27.61
C LEU A 175 -5.64 -2.85 26.98
N ASN A 176 -5.00 -3.94 26.58
CA ASN A 176 -5.66 -5.08 25.95
C ASN A 176 -6.66 -5.78 26.88
N GLU A 177 -6.32 -5.91 28.17
CA GLU A 177 -7.26 -6.40 29.19
C GLU A 177 -8.47 -5.49 29.32
N ARG A 178 -8.26 -4.16 29.37
CA ARG A 178 -9.35 -3.19 29.43
C ARG A 178 -10.26 -3.25 28.19
N ILE A 179 -9.68 -3.37 26.99
CA ILE A 179 -10.44 -3.51 25.73
C ILE A 179 -11.23 -4.82 25.74
N THR A 180 -10.62 -5.92 26.17
CA THR A 180 -11.26 -7.23 26.24
C THR A 180 -12.41 -7.23 27.25
N ALA A 181 -12.20 -6.67 28.44
CA ALA A 181 -13.24 -6.55 29.46
C ALA A 181 -14.43 -5.70 28.98
N ALA A 182 -14.18 -4.66 28.18
CA ALA A 182 -15.23 -3.85 27.56
C ALA A 182 -16.01 -4.62 26.48
N ALA A 183 -15.38 -5.56 25.78
CA ALA A 183 -16.01 -6.40 24.77
C ALA A 183 -16.76 -7.62 25.36
N GLU A 184 -16.41 -8.05 26.57
CA GLU A 184 -16.94 -9.28 27.19
C GLU A 184 -18.48 -9.34 27.30
N PRO A 185 -19.21 -8.24 27.63
CA PRO A 185 -20.67 -8.27 27.65
C PRO A 185 -21.33 -8.66 26.31
N PHE A 186 -20.58 -8.64 25.20
CA PHE A 186 -21.08 -8.93 23.86
C PHE A 186 -20.76 -10.35 23.36
N ARG A 187 -19.95 -11.16 24.07
CA ARG A 187 -19.46 -12.47 23.60
C ARG A 187 -20.56 -13.44 23.16
N ASP A 188 -21.72 -13.39 23.80
CA ASP A 188 -22.90 -14.22 23.50
C ASP A 188 -24.21 -13.41 23.43
N ALA A 189 -24.12 -12.08 23.28
CA ALA A 189 -25.29 -11.20 23.34
C ALA A 189 -26.20 -11.28 22.10
N GLY A 190 -25.79 -12.02 21.06
CA GLY A 190 -26.48 -12.07 19.76
C GLY A 190 -26.53 -10.73 19.02
N SER A 191 -25.80 -9.72 19.53
CA SER A 191 -25.72 -8.39 18.93
C SER A 191 -24.80 -8.45 17.72
N VAL A 192 -25.31 -8.00 16.57
CA VAL A 192 -24.55 -7.94 15.32
C VAL A 192 -24.31 -6.48 14.97
N VAL A 193 -23.06 -6.13 14.66
CA VAL A 193 -22.72 -4.81 14.12
C VAL A 193 -23.35 -4.69 12.74
N THR A 194 -24.25 -3.73 12.57
CA THR A 194 -24.84 -3.39 11.28
C THR A 194 -24.26 -2.07 10.79
N ALA A 195 -23.57 -2.10 9.65
CA ALA A 195 -23.25 -0.90 8.88
C ALA A 195 -24.25 -0.79 7.71
N PRO A 196 -24.68 0.42 7.33
CA PRO A 196 -25.49 0.59 6.12
C PRO A 196 -24.71 0.13 4.89
N ALA A 197 -25.29 -0.82 4.14
CA ALA A 197 -24.62 -1.45 2.99
C ALA A 197 -24.33 -0.46 1.84
N ASP A 198 -25.11 0.62 1.74
CA ASP A 198 -25.03 1.62 0.67
C ASP A 198 -24.68 3.04 1.19
N SER A 199 -23.82 3.15 2.21
CA SER A 199 -23.33 4.47 2.63
C SER A 199 -21.98 4.79 1.99
N PHE A 200 -21.98 5.93 1.28
CA PHE A 200 -20.90 6.58 0.51
C PHE A 200 -20.70 6.06 -0.92
#